data_AF-F3BAH1-F1
#
_entry.id   AF-F3BAH1-F1
#
_cell.length_a   1.000
_cell.length_b   1.000
_cell.length_c   1.000
_cell.angle_alpha   90.00
_cell.angle_beta   90.00
_cell.angle_gamma   90.00
#
_symmetry.space_group_name_H-M   'P 1'
#
loop_
_entity.id
_entity.type
_entity.pdbx_description
1 polymer ?
#
loop_
_entity_poly.entity_id
_entity_poly.type
_entity_poly.pdbx_seq_one_letter_code
_entity_poly.pdbx_strand_id
1 'polypeptide(L)'
;MGLRFRKSIKIAPGLKINLNKNSISATVGTKGAHYTVNSKGKRTASVGIPGTGISYTQTTGVKSKGSKKADTSTNSYTYSQPNNTEPNNNDKKWYQKTGWIIAWLILFFPVGLFLMWKYSDWKKAIKVIVTALFACFTIAAITSPTLEDVSLSADTSKTYDIKQDIPIKATVSPSDYELSDTDFNISGGELKISDGKITFSATKGGAYEVWVEHDDIKSNTLKFKIEDKKAIAKKKAEEAKKKAEEEAKRKAEEEAKRKAEEEARIAAEQEAKRKAEEEARLKAEQEAKRKAEQNTPPANQTHTQAPQQSSQSGGTVYWVSGGSVYHSTPNCATLKRSSNIRSGSITESGKSKPCKVCH
;
A
#
# COMPACT_ATOMS: atom_id res chain seq x y z
N MET A 1 -23.75 64.62 -42.76
CA MET A 1 -22.82 63.50 -43.02
C MET A 1 -23.13 62.36 -42.05
N GLY A 2 -23.79 61.29 -42.49
CA GLY A 2 -24.17 60.20 -41.61
C GLY A 2 -23.00 59.24 -41.33
N LEU A 3 -22.61 59.09 -40.06
CA LEU A 3 -21.57 58.16 -39.63
C LEU A 3 -21.99 56.70 -39.91
N ARG A 4 -21.25 56.00 -40.78
CA ARG A 4 -21.46 54.59 -41.11
C ARG A 4 -20.54 53.72 -40.24
N PHE A 5 -21.09 53.08 -39.22
CA PHE A 5 -20.36 52.13 -38.39
C PHE A 5 -20.53 50.69 -38.88
N ARG A 6 -19.43 50.06 -39.26
CA ARG A 6 -19.33 48.61 -39.51
C ARG A 6 -18.02 48.10 -38.91
N LYS A 7 -18.10 47.23 -37.91
CA LYS A 7 -16.91 46.62 -37.30
C LYS A 7 -17.05 45.10 -37.30
N SER A 8 -16.03 44.40 -37.80
CA SER A 8 -15.93 42.95 -37.77
C SER A 8 -14.81 42.55 -36.81
N ILE A 9 -15.14 41.77 -35.78
CA ILE A 9 -14.19 41.35 -34.74
C ILE A 9 -14.06 39.83 -34.84
N LYS A 10 -12.83 39.33 -34.97
CA LYS A 10 -12.52 37.89 -34.90
C LYS A 10 -12.28 37.54 -33.44
N ILE A 11 -12.98 36.54 -32.93
CA ILE A 11 -12.88 36.14 -31.51
C ILE A 11 -12.03 34.88 -31.39
N ALA A 12 -12.16 33.95 -32.35
CA ALA A 12 -11.38 32.73 -32.43
C ALA A 12 -11.18 32.31 -33.91
N PRO A 13 -10.25 31.40 -34.24
CA PRO A 13 -10.13 30.83 -35.57
C PRO A 13 -11.48 30.25 -36.04
N GLY A 14 -12.04 30.82 -37.12
CA GLY A 14 -13.34 30.42 -37.65
C GLY A 14 -14.56 31.06 -37.00
N LEU A 15 -14.42 31.92 -35.98
CA LEU A 15 -15.54 32.64 -35.36
C LEU A 15 -15.36 34.16 -35.46
N LYS A 16 -16.27 34.82 -36.18
CA LYS A 16 -16.29 36.28 -36.32
C LYS A 16 -17.67 36.86 -36.03
N ILE A 17 -17.69 38.02 -35.39
CA ILE A 17 -18.91 38.80 -35.16
C ILE A 17 -18.84 40.08 -35.99
N ASN A 18 -19.89 40.35 -36.75
CA ASN A 18 -20.08 41.58 -37.52
C ASN A 18 -21.13 42.45 -36.84
N LEU A 19 -20.73 43.65 -36.46
CA LEU A 19 -21.57 44.69 -35.90
C LEU A 19 -21.87 45.71 -37.01
N ASN A 20 -23.13 45.89 -37.33
CA ASN A 20 -23.62 46.91 -38.25
C ASN A 20 -24.63 47.80 -37.54
N LYS A 21 -24.83 49.04 -38.01
CA LYS A 21 -25.72 50.04 -37.38
C LYS A 21 -27.10 49.49 -36.99
N ASN A 22 -27.64 48.58 -37.81
CA ASN A 22 -29.01 48.07 -37.64
C ASN A 22 -29.08 46.57 -37.30
N SER A 23 -27.96 45.85 -37.15
CA SER A 23 -27.98 44.41 -36.86
C SER A 23 -26.60 43.86 -36.46
N ILE A 24 -26.59 42.89 -35.56
CA ILE A 24 -25.43 42.04 -35.27
C ILE A 24 -25.55 40.70 -36.02
N SER A 25 -24.45 40.18 -36.56
CA SER A 25 -24.39 38.81 -37.08
C SER A 25 -23.14 38.07 -36.60
N ALA A 26 -23.29 36.78 -36.32
CA ALA A 26 -22.20 35.88 -35.98
C ALA A 26 -21.99 34.90 -37.13
N THR A 27 -20.74 34.72 -37.56
CA THR A 27 -20.34 33.73 -38.56
C THR A 27 -19.42 32.71 -37.91
N VAL A 28 -19.77 31.43 -38.04
CA VAL A 28 -19.02 30.27 -37.58
C VAL A 28 -18.59 29.45 -38.79
N GLY A 29 -17.30 29.20 -38.95
CA GLY A 29 -16.75 28.31 -39.98
C GLY A 29 -15.45 28.79 -40.61
N THR A 30 -14.85 27.89 -41.38
CA THR A 30 -13.55 28.07 -42.04
C THR A 30 -13.72 28.48 -43.51
N LYS A 31 -12.61 28.76 -44.18
CA LYS A 31 -12.60 29.15 -45.60
C LYS A 31 -13.04 27.96 -46.45
N GLY A 32 -14.32 27.94 -46.82
CA GLY A 32 -14.94 26.88 -47.61
C GLY A 32 -16.22 26.31 -46.99
N ALA A 33 -16.43 26.44 -45.68
CA ALA A 33 -17.70 26.07 -45.05
C ALA A 33 -17.99 27.01 -43.89
N HIS A 34 -19.00 27.88 -44.05
CA HIS A 34 -19.37 28.83 -43.01
C HIS A 34 -20.88 29.03 -42.89
N TYR A 35 -21.30 29.25 -41.66
CA TYR A 35 -22.67 29.49 -41.27
C TYR A 35 -22.78 30.85 -40.60
N THR A 36 -23.66 31.71 -41.10
CA THR A 36 -23.87 33.06 -40.56
C THR A 36 -25.29 33.21 -40.06
N VAL A 37 -25.43 33.68 -38.83
CA VAL A 37 -26.70 34.01 -38.21
C VAL A 37 -26.76 35.51 -37.96
N ASN A 38 -27.82 36.15 -38.43
CA ASN A 38 -28.08 37.56 -38.19
C ASN A 38 -29.21 37.72 -37.15
N SER A 39 -29.08 38.69 -36.25
CA SER A 39 -30.12 39.14 -35.31
C SER A 39 -31.48 39.45 -35.95
N LYS A 40 -31.51 39.77 -37.25
CA LYS A 40 -32.76 39.94 -38.04
C LYS A 40 -33.40 38.64 -38.55
N GLY A 41 -32.93 37.49 -38.07
CA GLY A 41 -33.49 36.18 -38.44
C GLY A 41 -33.03 35.65 -39.81
N LYS A 42 -32.11 36.32 -40.50
CA LYS A 42 -31.48 35.79 -41.73
C LYS A 42 -30.36 34.82 -41.35
N ARG A 43 -30.40 33.62 -41.92
CA ARG A 43 -29.42 32.54 -41.72
C ARG A 43 -28.84 32.15 -43.08
N THR A 44 -27.53 32.20 -43.22
CA THR A 44 -26.84 31.88 -44.47
C THR A 44 -25.85 30.75 -44.24
N ALA A 45 -26.04 29.63 -44.93
CA ALA A 45 -25.13 28.50 -44.96
C ALA A 45 -24.43 28.46 -46.32
N SER A 46 -23.10 28.46 -46.33
CA SER A 46 -22.30 28.42 -47.55
C SER A 46 -21.25 27.32 -47.44
N VAL A 47 -21.19 26.47 -48.46
CA VAL A 47 -20.19 25.40 -48.60
C VAL A 47 -19.61 25.47 -50.01
N GLY A 48 -18.29 25.47 -50.13
CA GLY A 48 -17.59 25.59 -51.40
C GLY A 48 -16.15 25.09 -51.32
N ILE A 49 -15.67 24.52 -52.42
CA ILE A 49 -14.34 23.94 -52.49
C ILE A 49 -13.35 25.05 -52.88
N PRO A 50 -12.34 25.36 -52.03
CA PRO A 50 -11.39 26.43 -52.31
C PRO A 50 -10.66 26.22 -53.64
N GLY A 51 -10.55 27.26 -54.47
CA GLY A 51 -9.80 27.22 -55.73
C GLY A 51 -10.56 26.66 -56.94
N THR A 52 -11.75 26.08 -56.77
CA THR A 52 -12.52 25.46 -57.87
C THR A 52 -13.61 26.35 -58.46
N GLY A 53 -13.94 27.48 -57.81
CA GLY A 53 -15.06 28.34 -58.18
C GLY A 53 -16.45 27.77 -57.87
N ILE A 54 -16.53 26.51 -57.43
CA ILE A 54 -17.79 25.83 -57.10
C ILE A 54 -18.16 26.13 -55.65
N SER A 55 -19.26 26.85 -55.46
CA SER A 55 -19.83 27.11 -54.13
C SER A 55 -21.34 27.03 -54.16
N TYR A 56 -21.90 26.53 -53.07
CA TYR A 56 -23.33 26.46 -52.84
C TYR A 56 -23.68 27.27 -51.60
N THR A 57 -24.55 28.26 -51.76
CA THR A 57 -24.98 29.13 -50.66
C THR A 57 -26.49 29.16 -50.58
N GLN A 58 -27.03 28.78 -49.42
CA GLN A 58 -28.44 28.95 -49.10
C GLN A 58 -28.62 30.04 -48.05
N THR A 59 -29.59 30.93 -48.28
CA THR A 59 -30.01 31.92 -47.27
C THR A 59 -31.48 31.75 -46.97
N THR A 60 -31.82 31.54 -45.71
CA THR A 60 -33.20 31.42 -45.21
C THR A 60 -33.49 32.60 -44.27
N GLY A 61 -34.66 33.22 -44.40
CA GLY A 61 -35.06 34.35 -43.55
C GLY A 61 -36.30 35.08 -44.05
N VAL A 62 -36.98 35.77 -43.13
CA VAL A 62 -38.25 36.46 -43.37
C VAL A 62 -38.06 37.57 -44.42
N LYS A 63 -38.72 37.42 -45.58
CA LYS A 63 -38.86 38.50 -46.57
C LYS A 63 -39.75 39.58 -45.95
N SER A 64 -39.15 40.69 -45.52
CA SER A 64 -39.91 41.92 -45.31
C SER A 64 -40.49 42.34 -46.66
N LYS A 65 -41.82 42.44 -46.74
CA LYS A 65 -42.58 42.97 -47.87
C LYS A 65 -42.24 44.46 -48.00
N GLY A 66 -41.21 44.77 -48.79
CA GLY A 66 -40.82 46.13 -49.15
C GLY A 66 -41.27 46.47 -50.56
N SER A 67 -42.19 47.42 -50.66
CA SER A 67 -42.77 48.10 -51.83
C SER A 67 -42.02 48.01 -53.17
N LYS A 68 -42.78 47.70 -54.22
CA LYS A 68 -42.46 47.99 -55.63
C LYS A 68 -42.02 49.45 -55.78
N LYS A 69 -40.86 49.71 -56.37
CA LYS A 69 -40.57 50.96 -57.10
C LYS A 69 -39.76 50.67 -58.36
N ALA A 70 -40.03 51.52 -59.34
CA ALA A 70 -39.92 51.33 -60.78
C ALA A 70 -38.50 51.29 -61.35
N ASP A 71 -38.47 50.85 -62.60
CA ASP A 71 -37.38 50.72 -63.55
C ASP A 71 -36.30 51.82 -63.51
N THR A 72 -35.06 51.38 -63.62
CA THR A 72 -34.09 52.05 -64.51
C THR A 72 -33.17 50.98 -65.09
N SER A 73 -33.18 50.94 -66.41
CA SER A 73 -32.40 50.09 -67.29
C SER A 73 -30.90 50.26 -67.08
N THR A 74 -30.20 49.16 -66.80
CA THR A 74 -28.83 49.00 -67.29
C THR A 74 -28.61 47.53 -67.64
N ASN A 75 -28.46 47.30 -68.94
CA ASN A 75 -28.04 46.06 -69.56
C ASN A 75 -26.77 45.53 -68.88
N SER A 76 -26.83 44.32 -68.34
CA SER A 76 -25.65 43.50 -68.15
C SER A 76 -25.99 42.05 -68.46
N TYR A 77 -25.44 41.59 -69.58
CA TYR A 77 -25.50 40.21 -70.05
C TYR A 77 -25.09 39.28 -68.92
N THR A 78 -26.08 38.58 -68.35
CA THR A 78 -25.82 37.48 -67.43
C THR A 78 -26.16 36.19 -68.17
N TYR A 79 -25.13 35.39 -68.40
CA TYR A 79 -25.19 34.09 -69.02
C TYR A 79 -26.26 33.23 -68.35
N SER A 80 -27.33 32.94 -69.08
CA SER A 80 -28.43 32.09 -68.62
C SER A 80 -27.93 30.65 -68.60
N GLN A 81 -27.64 30.11 -67.42
CA GLN A 81 -27.50 28.66 -67.27
C GLN A 81 -28.87 28.00 -67.46
N PRO A 82 -28.94 26.82 -68.10
CA PRO A 82 -30.20 26.12 -68.30
C PRO A 82 -30.76 25.69 -66.93
N ASN A 83 -31.93 26.23 -66.59
CA ASN A 83 -32.75 25.74 -65.49
C ASN A 83 -33.13 24.28 -65.77
N ASN A 84 -32.43 23.34 -65.12
CA ASN A 84 -33.02 22.05 -64.82
C ASN A 84 -34.16 22.33 -63.83
N THR A 85 -35.36 22.41 -64.37
CA THR A 85 -36.58 22.50 -63.58
C THR A 85 -36.78 21.10 -62.98
N GLU A 86 -36.30 20.90 -61.75
CA GLU A 86 -36.73 19.74 -60.96
C GLU A 86 -38.26 19.78 -60.87
N PRO A 87 -38.96 18.66 -61.13
CA PRO A 87 -40.42 18.64 -61.08
C PRO A 87 -40.87 19.01 -59.67
N ASN A 88 -41.71 20.04 -59.59
CA ASN A 88 -42.32 20.53 -58.36
C ASN A 88 -43.09 19.38 -57.69
N ASN A 89 -42.50 18.83 -56.63
CA ASN A 89 -42.92 17.58 -55.98
C ASN A 89 -43.98 17.82 -54.87
N ASN A 90 -44.80 18.86 -55.02
CA ASN A 90 -45.73 19.28 -53.98
C ASN A 90 -47.06 18.50 -53.99
N ASP A 91 -47.38 17.79 -55.07
CA ASP A 91 -48.64 17.02 -55.18
C ASP A 91 -48.48 15.53 -54.80
N LYS A 92 -47.26 15.06 -54.52
CA LYS A 92 -47.02 13.68 -54.08
C LYS A 92 -47.40 13.49 -52.61
N LYS A 93 -48.10 12.38 -52.31
CA LYS A 93 -48.41 11.99 -50.93
C LYS A 93 -47.09 11.84 -50.15
N TRP A 94 -47.12 12.13 -48.86
CA TRP A 94 -45.91 12.25 -48.03
C TRP A 94 -44.96 11.03 -48.15
N TYR A 95 -45.50 9.81 -48.23
CA TYR A 95 -44.74 8.56 -48.39
C TYR A 95 -44.11 8.35 -49.79
N GLN A 96 -44.50 9.14 -50.78
CA GLN A 96 -43.91 9.13 -52.13
C GLN A 96 -42.80 10.17 -52.27
N LYS A 97 -42.65 11.07 -51.29
CA LYS A 97 -41.61 12.09 -51.31
C LYS A 97 -40.28 11.44 -50.97
N THR A 98 -39.27 11.67 -51.81
CA THR A 98 -37.93 11.09 -51.68
C THR A 98 -37.33 11.27 -50.28
N GLY A 99 -37.53 12.44 -49.66
CA GLY A 99 -37.04 12.71 -48.31
C GLY A 99 -37.65 11.80 -47.23
N TRP A 100 -38.95 11.49 -47.33
CA TRP A 100 -39.59 10.55 -46.40
C TRP A 100 -39.15 9.12 -46.67
N ILE A 101 -39.02 8.71 -47.93
CA ILE A 101 -38.50 7.37 -48.28
C ILE A 101 -37.11 7.17 -47.68
N ILE A 102 -36.22 8.18 -47.78
CA ILE A 102 -34.88 8.15 -47.16
C ILE A 102 -34.98 8.10 -45.62
N ALA A 103 -35.88 8.89 -45.02
CA ALA A 103 -36.09 8.86 -43.56
C ALA A 103 -36.51 7.47 -43.08
N TRP A 104 -37.42 6.79 -43.80
CA TRP A 104 -37.83 5.42 -43.47
C TRP A 104 -36.74 4.39 -43.80
N LEU A 105 -35.89 4.59 -44.81
CA LEU A 105 -34.73 3.72 -45.05
C LEU A 105 -33.74 3.73 -43.88
N ILE A 106 -33.59 4.87 -43.20
CA ILE A 106 -32.71 5.02 -42.04
C ILE A 106 -33.41 4.56 -40.75
N LEU A 107 -34.67 4.96 -40.54
CA LEU A 107 -35.39 4.74 -39.28
C LEU A 107 -36.03 3.34 -39.18
N PHE A 108 -36.53 2.80 -40.29
CA PHE A 108 -37.14 1.47 -40.32
C PHE A 108 -36.98 0.85 -41.72
N PHE A 109 -35.76 0.38 -41.95
CA PHE A 109 -35.25 -0.12 -43.23
C PHE A 109 -36.21 -1.05 -44.02
N PRO A 110 -36.94 -2.01 -43.42
CA PRO A 110 -37.88 -2.86 -44.16
C PRO A 110 -39.00 -2.06 -44.86
N VAL A 111 -39.57 -1.08 -44.17
CA VAL A 111 -40.59 -0.19 -44.73
C VAL A 111 -39.96 0.79 -45.72
N GLY A 112 -38.78 1.32 -45.40
CA GLY A 112 -38.01 2.17 -46.32
C GLY A 112 -37.71 1.51 -47.67
N LEU A 113 -37.27 0.24 -47.69
CA LEU A 113 -37.04 -0.51 -48.92
C LEU A 113 -38.31 -0.71 -49.73
N PHE A 114 -39.40 -1.09 -49.07
CA PHE A 114 -40.69 -1.28 -49.71
C PHE A 114 -41.16 0.01 -50.38
N LEU A 115 -41.09 1.15 -49.68
CA LEU A 115 -41.43 2.46 -50.21
C LEU A 115 -40.49 2.86 -51.37
N MET A 116 -39.19 2.57 -51.26
CA MET A 116 -38.21 2.84 -52.31
C MET A 116 -38.54 2.10 -53.60
N TRP A 117 -38.83 0.80 -53.53
CA TRP A 117 -39.18 0.02 -54.71
C TRP A 117 -40.51 0.46 -55.31
N LYS A 118 -41.52 0.70 -54.46
CA LYS A 118 -42.89 1.00 -54.87
C LYS A 118 -43.11 2.41 -55.40
N TYR A 119 -42.45 3.42 -54.82
CA TYR A 119 -42.79 4.83 -55.04
C TYR A 119 -41.61 5.74 -55.43
N SER A 120 -40.37 5.27 -55.33
CA SER A 120 -39.22 6.09 -55.73
C SER A 120 -39.01 6.08 -57.25
N ASP A 121 -38.72 7.24 -57.83
CA ASP A 121 -38.44 7.42 -59.25
C ASP A 121 -36.96 7.13 -59.62
N TRP A 122 -36.18 6.54 -58.71
CA TRP A 122 -34.76 6.26 -58.93
C TRP A 122 -34.54 5.24 -60.05
N LYS A 123 -33.40 5.36 -60.75
CA LYS A 123 -32.94 4.36 -61.72
C LYS A 123 -32.91 2.99 -61.06
N LYS A 124 -33.35 1.94 -61.78
CA LYS A 124 -33.38 0.55 -61.27
C LYS A 124 -32.03 0.13 -60.68
N ALA A 125 -30.93 0.54 -61.30
CA ALA A 125 -29.57 0.29 -60.81
C ALA A 125 -29.32 0.85 -59.38
N ILE A 126 -29.78 2.07 -59.08
CA ILE A 126 -29.60 2.69 -57.76
C ILE A 126 -30.39 1.92 -56.70
N LYS A 127 -31.62 1.49 -57.03
CA LYS A 127 -32.44 0.67 -56.12
C LYS A 127 -31.77 -0.66 -55.80
N VAL A 128 -31.17 -1.31 -56.79
CA VAL A 128 -30.41 -2.56 -56.60
C VAL A 128 -29.19 -2.35 -55.71
N ILE A 129 -28.40 -1.29 -55.95
CA ILE A 129 -27.21 -0.98 -55.14
C ILE A 129 -27.58 -0.73 -53.68
N VAL A 130 -28.60 0.10 -53.43
CA VAL A 130 -29.05 0.41 -52.06
C VAL A 130 -29.58 -0.85 -51.37
N THR A 131 -30.37 -1.67 -52.06
CA THR A 131 -30.87 -2.94 -51.50
C THR A 131 -29.71 -3.90 -51.19
N ALA A 132 -28.70 -4.00 -52.06
CA ALA A 132 -27.52 -4.82 -51.85
C ALA A 132 -26.65 -4.34 -50.68
N LEU A 133 -26.42 -3.03 -50.54
CA LEU A 133 -25.66 -2.46 -49.43
C LEU A 133 -26.30 -2.75 -48.08
N PHE A 134 -27.61 -2.56 -47.97
CA PHE A 134 -28.29 -2.88 -46.74
C PHE A 134 -28.41 -4.40 -46.50
N ALA A 135 -28.57 -5.22 -47.55
CA ALA A 135 -28.51 -6.68 -47.41
C ALA A 135 -27.14 -7.12 -46.86
N CYS A 136 -26.05 -6.56 -47.40
CA CYS A 136 -24.69 -6.75 -46.85
C CYS A 136 -24.58 -6.27 -45.41
N PHE A 137 -25.15 -5.10 -45.07
CA PHE A 137 -25.15 -4.60 -43.68
C PHE A 137 -25.93 -5.51 -42.73
N THR A 138 -27.10 -6.03 -43.15
CA THR A 138 -27.87 -6.97 -42.35
C THR A 138 -27.16 -8.31 -42.18
N ILE A 139 -26.48 -8.80 -43.22
CA ILE A 139 -25.66 -10.01 -43.14
C ILE A 139 -24.47 -9.76 -42.20
N ALA A 140 -23.77 -8.63 -42.35
CA ALA A 140 -22.65 -8.25 -41.49
C ALA A 140 -23.06 -8.12 -40.01
N ALA A 141 -24.27 -7.62 -39.75
CA ALA A 141 -24.83 -7.53 -38.40
C ALA A 141 -25.23 -8.88 -37.81
N ILE A 142 -25.53 -9.89 -38.62
CA ILE A 142 -25.81 -11.27 -38.16
C ILE A 142 -24.50 -12.06 -37.98
N THR A 143 -23.42 -11.69 -38.68
CA THR A 143 -22.11 -12.35 -38.56
C THR A 143 -21.23 -11.81 -37.43
N SER A 144 -21.74 -10.96 -36.54
CA SER A 144 -20.97 -10.58 -35.35
C SER A 144 -20.69 -11.83 -34.52
N PRO A 145 -19.42 -12.14 -34.19
CA PRO A 145 -19.09 -13.32 -33.40
C PRO A 145 -19.71 -13.17 -32.02
N THR A 146 -20.71 -13.99 -31.72
CA THR A 146 -21.18 -14.20 -30.36
C THR A 146 -20.21 -15.15 -29.68
N LEU A 147 -19.73 -14.80 -28.49
CA LEU A 147 -18.98 -15.74 -27.65
C LEU A 147 -19.83 -17.00 -27.43
N GLU A 148 -19.23 -18.17 -27.64
CA GLU A 148 -19.90 -19.46 -27.40
C GLU A 148 -19.32 -20.17 -26.17
N ASP A 149 -18.01 -20.06 -25.94
CA ASP A 149 -17.35 -20.67 -24.78
C ASP A 149 -16.11 -19.88 -24.36
N VAL A 150 -15.86 -19.82 -23.06
CA VAL A 150 -14.70 -19.20 -22.44
C VAL A 150 -14.14 -20.13 -21.37
N SER A 151 -12.89 -20.56 -21.54
CA SER A 151 -12.19 -21.38 -20.53
C SER A 151 -10.87 -20.75 -20.10
N LEU A 152 -10.61 -20.79 -18.80
CA LEU A 152 -9.38 -20.34 -18.19
C LEU A 152 -8.54 -21.54 -17.77
N SER A 153 -7.26 -21.53 -18.11
CA SER A 153 -6.30 -22.54 -17.72
C SER A 153 -5.13 -21.91 -16.98
N ALA A 154 -4.88 -22.37 -15.77
CA ALA A 154 -3.71 -22.03 -14.97
C ALA A 154 -3.30 -23.22 -14.11
N ASP A 155 -2.06 -23.21 -13.64
CA ASP A 155 -1.51 -24.28 -12.81
C ASP A 155 -1.95 -24.11 -11.34
N THR A 156 -3.20 -24.42 -11.06
CA THR A 156 -3.84 -24.30 -9.74
C THR A 156 -3.34 -25.33 -8.71
N SER A 157 -2.50 -26.28 -9.14
CA SER A 157 -1.94 -27.33 -8.27
C SER A 157 -0.80 -26.83 -7.38
N LYS A 158 -0.19 -25.69 -7.73
CA LYS A 158 0.99 -25.14 -7.07
C LYS A 158 0.64 -24.09 -6.03
N THR A 159 1.36 -24.12 -4.91
CA THR A 159 1.35 -23.04 -3.92
C THR A 159 2.30 -21.93 -4.34
N TYR A 160 1.74 -20.77 -4.65
CA TYR A 160 2.46 -19.59 -5.12
C TYR A 160 2.90 -18.69 -3.96
N ASP A 161 4.02 -17.98 -4.13
CA ASP A 161 4.48 -16.97 -3.17
C ASP A 161 3.77 -15.63 -3.41
N ILE A 162 3.72 -14.77 -2.39
CA ILE A 162 3.23 -13.40 -2.56
C ILE A 162 4.09 -12.65 -3.58
N LYS A 163 3.44 -11.81 -4.41
CA LYS A 163 4.05 -11.04 -5.51
C LYS A 163 4.65 -11.89 -6.64
N GLN A 164 4.31 -13.17 -6.72
CA GLN A 164 4.65 -13.99 -7.87
C GLN A 164 3.58 -13.82 -8.96
N ASP A 165 4.01 -13.56 -10.19
CA ASP A 165 3.11 -13.47 -11.34
C ASP A 165 2.70 -14.87 -11.80
N ILE A 166 1.39 -15.13 -11.81
CA ILE A 166 0.79 -16.39 -12.21
C ILE A 166 0.21 -16.22 -13.63
N PRO A 167 0.78 -16.86 -14.66
CA PRO A 167 0.23 -16.75 -16.01
C PRO A 167 -1.08 -17.54 -16.10
N ILE A 168 -2.12 -16.87 -16.60
CA ILE A 168 -3.42 -17.45 -16.90
C ILE A 168 -3.57 -17.48 -18.41
N LYS A 169 -3.91 -18.64 -18.97
CA LYS A 169 -4.27 -18.78 -20.38
C LYS A 169 -5.79 -18.72 -20.50
N ALA A 170 -6.32 -17.75 -21.24
CA ALA A 170 -7.72 -17.73 -21.62
C ALA A 170 -7.86 -18.31 -23.03
N THR A 171 -8.74 -19.30 -23.19
CA THR A 171 -9.14 -19.84 -24.48
C THR A 171 -10.57 -19.39 -24.75
N VAL A 172 -10.75 -18.60 -25.80
CA VAL A 172 -12.03 -18.03 -26.23
C VAL A 172 -12.48 -18.72 -27.51
N SER A 173 -13.76 -19.08 -27.59
CA SER A 173 -14.40 -19.59 -28.81
C SER A 173 -15.54 -18.65 -29.21
N PRO A 174 -15.51 -18.06 -30.42
CA PRO A 174 -14.47 -18.14 -31.46
C PRO A 174 -13.17 -17.39 -31.11
N SER A 175 -12.03 -17.83 -31.66
CA SER A 175 -10.67 -17.35 -31.31
C SER A 175 -10.38 -15.88 -31.61
N ASP A 176 -11.24 -15.24 -32.41
CA ASP A 176 -11.09 -13.84 -32.84
C ASP A 176 -11.75 -12.87 -31.85
N TYR A 177 -12.31 -13.37 -30.75
CA TYR A 177 -12.94 -12.56 -29.72
C TYR A 177 -11.91 -12.04 -28.69
N GLU A 178 -11.82 -10.72 -28.54
CA GLU A 178 -10.98 -10.07 -27.54
C GLU A 178 -11.75 -9.90 -26.22
N LEU A 179 -11.34 -10.61 -25.18
CA LEU A 179 -11.84 -10.39 -23.82
C LEU A 179 -11.31 -9.06 -23.29
N SER A 180 -12.19 -8.28 -22.67
CA SER A 180 -11.83 -7.01 -22.05
C SER A 180 -11.43 -7.21 -20.59
N ASP A 181 -10.66 -6.27 -20.03
CA ASP A 181 -10.25 -6.29 -18.62
C ASP A 181 -11.44 -6.35 -17.64
N THR A 182 -12.61 -5.87 -18.07
CA THR A 182 -13.85 -5.84 -17.28
C THR A 182 -14.56 -7.19 -17.20
N ASP A 183 -14.24 -8.15 -18.07
CA ASP A 183 -14.87 -9.46 -18.08
C ASP A 183 -14.27 -10.40 -17.01
N PHE A 184 -13.09 -10.05 -16.49
CA PHE A 184 -12.37 -10.82 -15.47
C PHE A 184 -12.81 -10.41 -14.07
N ASN A 185 -13.37 -11.38 -13.35
CA ASN A 185 -13.77 -11.26 -11.96
C ASN A 185 -12.75 -11.94 -11.04
N ILE A 186 -12.40 -11.26 -9.95
CA ILE A 186 -11.33 -11.68 -9.03
C ILE A 186 -11.79 -11.44 -7.60
N SER A 187 -11.64 -12.43 -6.73
CA SER A 187 -11.96 -12.29 -5.30
C SER A 187 -10.95 -11.44 -4.52
N GLY A 188 -9.81 -11.10 -5.13
CA GLY A 188 -8.79 -10.17 -4.63
C GLY A 188 -7.44 -10.35 -5.32
N GLY A 189 -6.55 -9.36 -5.19
CA GLY A 189 -5.25 -9.33 -5.90
C GLY A 189 -5.24 -8.33 -7.05
N GLU A 190 -4.24 -8.43 -7.92
CA GLU A 190 -4.06 -7.56 -9.08
C GLU A 190 -3.87 -8.42 -10.34
N LEU A 191 -4.61 -8.08 -11.39
CA LEU A 191 -4.52 -8.70 -12.71
C LEU A 191 -3.88 -7.73 -13.68
N LYS A 192 -2.90 -8.20 -14.43
CA LYS A 192 -2.25 -7.44 -15.49
C LYS A 192 -2.52 -8.13 -16.80
N ILE A 193 -3.10 -7.38 -17.72
CA ILE A 193 -3.34 -7.82 -19.09
C ILE A 193 -2.41 -6.96 -19.95
N SER A 194 -1.44 -7.60 -20.59
CA SER A 194 -0.49 -6.92 -21.48
C SER A 194 -0.22 -7.83 -22.66
N ASP A 195 -0.49 -7.34 -23.88
CA ASP A 195 -0.26 -8.05 -25.14
C ASP A 195 -0.84 -9.48 -25.19
N GLY A 196 -2.09 -9.65 -24.72
CA GLY A 196 -2.77 -10.96 -24.70
C GLY A 196 -2.24 -11.95 -23.64
N LYS A 197 -1.32 -11.51 -22.77
CA LYS A 197 -0.87 -12.29 -21.60
C LYS A 197 -1.57 -11.77 -20.36
N ILE A 198 -2.31 -12.66 -19.70
CA ILE A 198 -3.01 -12.40 -18.46
C ILE A 198 -2.14 -12.93 -17.33
N THR A 199 -1.72 -12.06 -16.40
CA THR A 199 -0.98 -12.46 -15.20
C THR A 199 -1.71 -12.01 -13.94
N PHE A 200 -1.84 -12.93 -12.99
CA PHE A 200 -2.44 -12.68 -11.69
C PHE A 200 -1.37 -12.62 -10.61
N SER A 201 -1.43 -11.62 -9.73
CA SER A 201 -0.50 -11.47 -8.60
C SER A 201 -1.26 -11.08 -7.34
N ALA A 202 -0.80 -11.54 -6.17
CA ALA A 202 -1.38 -11.13 -4.89
C ALA A 202 -0.32 -10.68 -3.89
N THR A 203 -0.63 -9.63 -3.14
CA THR A 203 0.26 -9.04 -2.13
C THR A 203 0.09 -9.65 -0.74
N LYS A 204 -0.97 -10.44 -0.52
CA LYS A 204 -1.29 -11.10 0.75
C LYS A 204 -1.43 -12.60 0.52
N GLY A 205 -1.10 -13.40 1.53
CA GLY A 205 -1.38 -14.83 1.52
C GLY A 205 -2.88 -15.08 1.72
N GLY A 206 -3.46 -16.01 0.96
CA GLY A 206 -4.89 -16.27 0.96
C GLY A 206 -5.33 -17.20 -0.16
N ALA A 207 -6.61 -17.56 -0.15
CA ALA A 207 -7.27 -18.25 -1.25
C ALA A 207 -7.88 -17.21 -2.19
N TYR A 208 -7.52 -17.26 -3.46
CA TYR A 208 -8.00 -16.34 -4.49
C TYR A 208 -8.72 -17.11 -5.58
N GLU A 209 -9.81 -16.53 -6.07
CA GLU A 209 -10.64 -17.10 -7.14
C GLU A 209 -10.66 -16.14 -8.32
N VAL A 210 -10.43 -16.66 -9.53
CA VAL A 210 -10.49 -15.92 -10.79
C VAL A 210 -11.47 -16.62 -11.74
N TRP A 211 -12.42 -15.88 -12.29
CA TRP A 211 -13.37 -16.37 -13.30
C TRP A 211 -13.71 -15.25 -14.29
N VAL A 212 -14.18 -15.61 -15.48
CA VAL A 212 -14.69 -14.67 -16.49
C VAL A 212 -16.19 -14.81 -16.60
N GLU A 213 -16.89 -13.68 -16.74
CA GLU A 213 -18.34 -13.64 -16.93
C GLU A 213 -18.67 -12.56 -17.97
N HIS A 214 -19.27 -12.96 -19.09
CA HIS A 214 -19.66 -12.06 -20.17
C HIS A 214 -20.94 -12.57 -20.85
N ASP A 215 -21.95 -11.71 -21.01
CA ASP A 215 -23.22 -12.00 -21.70
C ASP A 215 -23.82 -13.40 -21.38
N ASP A 216 -23.98 -13.68 -20.08
CA ASP A 216 -24.52 -14.93 -19.50
C ASP A 216 -23.61 -16.18 -19.62
N ILE A 217 -22.41 -16.05 -20.18
CA ILE A 217 -21.40 -17.12 -20.26
C ILE A 217 -20.39 -16.95 -19.13
N LYS A 218 -20.38 -17.94 -18.22
CA LYS A 218 -19.45 -18.00 -17.09
C LYS A 218 -18.38 -19.05 -17.34
N SER A 219 -17.11 -18.65 -17.27
CA SER A 219 -15.98 -19.57 -17.36
C SER A 219 -15.84 -20.45 -16.12
N ASN A 220 -14.93 -21.43 -16.20
CA ASN A 220 -14.48 -22.16 -15.02
C ASN A 220 -13.78 -21.23 -13.99
N THR A 221 -13.91 -21.58 -12.71
CA THR A 221 -13.30 -20.84 -11.60
C THR A 221 -11.94 -21.42 -11.24
N LEU A 222 -10.89 -20.60 -11.34
CA LEU A 222 -9.53 -20.96 -10.93
C LEU A 222 -9.32 -20.58 -9.47
N LYS A 223 -8.90 -21.56 -8.65
CA LYS A 223 -8.61 -21.35 -7.22
C LYS A 223 -7.10 -21.38 -6.99
N PHE A 224 -6.54 -20.28 -6.51
CA PHE A 224 -5.13 -20.15 -6.19
C PHE A 224 -4.93 -20.09 -4.68
N LYS A 225 -4.02 -20.93 -4.16
CA LYS A 225 -3.54 -20.83 -2.78
C LYS A 225 -2.21 -20.10 -2.78
N ILE A 226 -2.21 -18.89 -2.21
CA ILE A 226 -1.02 -18.05 -2.12
C ILE A 226 -0.55 -18.06 -0.68
N GLU A 227 0.71 -18.44 -0.45
CA GLU A 227 1.34 -18.49 0.86
C GLU A 227 2.52 -17.52 0.90
N ASP A 228 2.62 -16.72 1.96
CA ASP A 228 3.80 -15.87 2.17
C ASP A 228 4.95 -16.73 2.74
N LYS A 229 5.74 -17.33 1.84
CA LYS A 229 6.85 -18.23 2.21
C LYS A 229 7.89 -17.49 3.04
N LYS A 230 8.10 -16.19 2.79
CA LYS A 230 9.03 -15.35 3.55
C LYS A 230 8.54 -15.10 4.96
N ALA A 231 7.27 -14.78 5.17
CA ALA A 231 6.71 -14.62 6.50
C ALA A 231 6.69 -15.95 7.27
N ILE A 232 6.36 -17.06 6.61
CA ILE A 232 6.41 -18.40 7.23
C ILE A 232 7.85 -18.75 7.64
N ALA A 233 8.83 -18.53 6.76
CA ALA A 233 10.24 -18.75 7.07
C ALA A 233 10.74 -17.85 8.21
N LYS A 234 10.36 -16.56 8.21
CA LYS A 234 10.71 -15.61 9.27
C LYS A 234 10.11 -16.02 10.62
N LYS A 235 8.83 -16.40 10.65
CA LYS A 235 8.17 -16.90 11.87
C LYS A 235 8.83 -18.17 12.40
N LYS A 236 9.11 -19.15 11.52
CA LYS A 236 9.82 -20.38 11.90
C LYS A 236 11.22 -20.08 12.43
N ALA A 237 11.96 -19.17 11.80
CA ALA A 237 13.29 -18.78 12.24
C ALA A 237 13.26 -18.04 13.60
N GLU A 238 12.28 -17.16 13.81
CA GLU A 238 12.10 -16.46 15.09
C GLU A 238 11.70 -17.42 16.21
N GLU A 239 10.78 -18.35 15.94
CA GLU A 239 10.36 -19.38 16.90
C GLU A 239 11.53 -20.31 17.25
N ALA A 240 12.32 -20.74 16.26
CA ALA A 240 13.53 -21.53 16.49
C ALA A 240 14.56 -20.78 17.34
N LYS A 241 14.76 -19.48 17.10
CA LYS A 241 15.64 -18.64 17.92
C LYS A 241 15.14 -18.51 19.36
N LYS A 242 13.85 -18.25 19.56
CA LYS A 242 13.23 -18.16 20.90
C LYS A 242 13.38 -19.47 21.68
N LYS A 243 13.12 -20.61 21.04
CA LYS A 243 13.30 -21.93 21.65
C LYS A 243 14.76 -22.19 22.02
N ALA A 244 15.70 -21.85 21.15
CA ALA A 244 17.13 -21.99 21.43
C ALA A 244 17.60 -21.10 22.58
N GLU A 245 17.13 -19.85 22.64
CA GLU A 245 17.44 -18.90 23.72
C GLU A 245 16.87 -19.35 25.07
N GLU A 246 15.61 -19.80 25.09
CA GLU A 246 14.96 -20.31 26.29
C GLU A 246 15.65 -21.58 26.82
N GLU A 247 16.03 -22.51 25.93
CA GLU A 247 16.77 -23.71 26.30
C GLU A 247 18.16 -23.37 26.86
N ALA A 248 18.87 -22.44 26.24
CA ALA A 248 20.18 -21.98 26.71
C ALA A 248 20.07 -21.31 28.10
N LYS A 249 19.05 -20.49 28.33
CA LYS A 249 18.79 -19.85 29.62
C LYS A 249 18.46 -20.88 30.70
N ARG A 250 17.62 -21.87 30.40
CA ARG A 250 17.27 -22.95 31.35
C ARG A 250 18.49 -23.79 31.73
N LYS A 251 19.34 -24.13 30.75
CA LYS A 251 20.60 -24.85 31.00
C LYS A 251 21.56 -24.03 31.89
N ALA A 252 21.70 -22.73 31.61
CA ALA A 252 22.54 -21.84 32.41
C ALA A 252 22.03 -21.68 33.85
N GLU A 253 20.70 -21.56 34.03
CA GLU A 253 20.07 -21.46 35.34
C GLU A 253 20.19 -22.75 36.15
N GLU A 254 19.98 -23.91 35.52
CA GLU A 254 20.15 -25.22 36.17
C GLU A 254 21.61 -25.45 36.59
N GLU A 255 22.57 -25.10 35.74
CA GLU A 255 23.99 -25.21 36.05
C GLU A 255 24.38 -24.27 37.22
N ALA A 256 23.89 -23.03 37.20
CA ALA A 256 24.12 -22.08 38.30
C ALA A 256 23.51 -22.59 39.62
N LYS A 257 22.30 -23.16 39.57
CA LYS A 257 21.63 -23.72 40.76
C LYS A 257 22.37 -24.93 41.30
N ARG A 258 22.84 -25.84 40.44
CA ARG A 258 23.65 -27.00 40.86
C ARG A 258 24.98 -26.58 41.48
N LYS A 259 25.66 -25.59 40.91
CA LYS A 259 26.91 -25.06 41.48
C LYS A 259 26.67 -24.43 42.86
N ALA A 260 25.62 -23.63 43.01
CA ALA A 260 25.25 -23.02 44.29
C ALA A 260 24.86 -24.07 45.35
N GLU A 261 24.12 -25.11 44.96
CA GLU A 261 23.74 -26.21 45.87
C GLU A 261 24.96 -27.05 46.29
N GLU A 262 25.86 -27.36 45.36
CA GLU A 262 27.09 -28.09 45.65
C GLU A 262 28.03 -27.29 46.57
N GLU A 263 28.20 -26.00 46.32
CA GLU A 263 28.98 -25.11 47.17
C GLU A 263 28.39 -25.01 48.59
N ALA A 264 27.07 -24.88 48.72
CA ALA A 264 26.39 -24.87 50.01
C ALA A 264 26.56 -26.20 50.77
N ARG A 265 26.50 -27.34 50.07
CA ARG A 265 26.72 -28.66 50.67
C ARG A 265 28.17 -28.81 51.19
N ILE A 266 29.15 -28.39 50.40
CA ILE A 266 30.57 -28.45 50.80
C ILE A 266 30.83 -27.54 52.00
N ALA A 267 30.27 -26.32 52.01
CA ALA A 267 30.39 -25.41 53.14
C ALA A 267 29.77 -25.99 54.43
N ALA A 268 28.58 -26.59 54.33
CA ALA A 268 27.92 -27.25 55.46
C ALA A 268 28.72 -28.46 55.98
N GLU A 269 29.29 -29.28 55.09
CA GLU A 269 30.13 -30.42 55.48
C GLU A 269 31.42 -29.97 56.16
N GLN A 270 32.10 -28.94 55.64
CA GLN A 270 33.30 -28.37 56.24
C GLN A 270 33.00 -27.78 57.62
N GLU A 271 31.88 -27.08 57.79
CA GLU A 271 31.47 -26.54 59.08
C GLU A 271 31.17 -27.65 60.09
N ALA A 272 30.48 -28.72 59.68
CA ALA A 272 30.22 -29.88 60.53
C ALA A 272 31.50 -30.59 60.97
N LYS A 273 32.47 -30.79 60.04
CA LYS A 273 33.78 -31.37 60.36
C LYS A 273 34.57 -30.50 61.35
N ARG A 274 34.58 -29.17 61.16
CA ARG A 274 35.24 -28.24 62.09
C ARG A 274 34.64 -28.30 63.49
N LYS A 275 33.30 -28.34 63.60
CA LYS A 275 32.61 -28.48 64.89
C LYS A 275 32.94 -29.81 65.57
N ALA A 276 32.93 -30.92 64.82
CA ALA A 276 33.27 -32.23 65.36
C ALA A 276 34.75 -32.33 65.81
N GLU A 277 35.67 -31.76 65.05
CA GLU A 277 37.10 -31.70 65.40
C GLU A 277 37.35 -30.84 66.64
N GLU A 278 36.69 -29.68 66.73
CA GLU A 278 36.77 -28.81 67.90
C GLU A 278 36.21 -29.49 69.16
N GLU A 279 35.06 -30.15 69.05
CA GLU A 279 34.47 -30.92 70.16
C GLU A 279 35.37 -32.08 70.60
N ALA A 280 35.98 -32.80 69.65
CA ALA A 280 36.93 -33.87 69.95
C ALA A 280 38.19 -33.34 70.65
N ARG A 281 38.73 -32.19 70.20
CA ARG A 281 39.89 -31.54 70.82
C ARG A 281 39.59 -31.10 72.26
N LEU A 282 38.41 -30.53 72.51
CA LEU A 282 37.97 -30.14 73.84
C LEU A 282 37.82 -31.35 74.78
N LYS A 283 37.25 -32.46 74.30
CA LYS A 283 37.15 -33.70 75.08
C LYS A 283 38.52 -34.27 75.42
N ALA A 284 39.45 -34.30 74.45
CA ALA A 284 40.82 -34.76 74.67
C ALA A 284 41.60 -33.87 75.67
N GLU A 285 41.43 -32.54 75.59
CA GLU A 285 42.05 -31.60 76.53
C GLU A 285 41.49 -31.78 77.96
N GLN A 286 40.17 -31.95 78.10
CA GLN A 286 39.53 -32.23 79.39
C GLN A 286 40.01 -33.56 80.00
N GLU A 287 40.16 -34.60 79.19
CA GLU A 287 40.67 -35.90 79.64
C GLU A 287 42.14 -35.80 80.08
N ALA A 288 42.98 -35.07 79.34
CA ALA A 288 44.37 -34.83 79.70
C ALA A 288 44.49 -34.06 81.04
N LYS A 289 43.65 -33.04 81.26
CA LYS A 289 43.59 -32.30 82.53
C LYS A 289 43.17 -33.21 83.70
N ARG A 290 42.15 -34.05 83.53
CA ARG A 290 41.71 -35.01 84.55
C ARG A 290 42.81 -36.02 84.92
N LYS A 291 43.58 -36.50 83.94
CA LYS A 291 44.70 -37.43 84.16
C LYS A 291 45.90 -36.76 84.86
N ALA A 292 46.14 -35.47 84.61
CA ALA A 292 47.17 -34.72 85.31
C ALA A 292 46.82 -34.46 86.79
N GLU A 293 45.55 -34.19 87.08
CA GLU A 293 45.05 -33.92 88.44
C GLU A 293 45.08 -35.16 89.35
N GLN A 294 44.91 -36.37 88.79
CA GLN A 294 44.98 -37.64 89.54
C GLN A 294 46.39 -38.08 89.97
N ASN A 295 47.47 -37.47 89.47
CA ASN A 295 48.86 -37.92 89.73
C ASN A 295 49.66 -37.02 90.70
N THR A 296 49.02 -36.21 91.55
CA THR A 296 49.73 -35.27 92.45
C THR A 296 49.53 -35.65 93.95
N PRO A 297 50.57 -36.09 94.70
CA PRO A 297 50.47 -36.39 96.15
C PRO A 297 50.56 -35.12 97.04
N PRO A 298 50.05 -35.16 98.29
CA PRO A 298 49.86 -33.97 99.11
C PRO A 298 51.12 -33.65 99.95
N ALA A 299 51.46 -32.36 100.08
CA ALA A 299 52.50 -31.89 100.98
C ALA A 299 52.00 -30.80 101.93
N ASN A 300 52.52 -30.91 103.15
CA ASN A 300 52.12 -30.32 104.42
C ASN A 300 52.48 -28.83 104.58
N GLN A 301 51.82 -28.20 105.55
CA GLN A 301 51.82 -26.77 105.91
C GLN A 301 53.17 -26.24 106.44
N THR A 302 53.60 -25.04 106.03
CA THR A 302 54.06 -23.97 106.96
C THR A 302 54.15 -22.59 106.28
N HIS A 303 53.74 -21.56 107.03
CA HIS A 303 53.99 -20.10 106.96
C HIS A 303 54.76 -19.50 105.77
N THR A 304 54.30 -18.35 105.23
CA THR A 304 54.92 -17.01 105.38
C THR A 304 53.97 -15.93 104.80
N GLN A 305 54.21 -14.70 105.24
CA GLN A 305 53.44 -13.47 105.18
C GLN A 305 53.05 -12.96 103.78
N ALA A 306 52.05 -12.07 103.78
CA ALA A 306 51.43 -11.37 102.65
C ALA A 306 52.40 -10.82 101.60
N PRO A 307 51.99 -10.84 100.31
CA PRO A 307 52.05 -9.61 99.51
C PRO A 307 50.92 -9.42 98.48
N GLN A 308 50.80 -8.16 98.07
CA GLN A 308 50.07 -7.61 96.93
C GLN A 308 50.52 -8.27 95.61
N GLN A 309 49.60 -8.52 94.66
CA GLN A 309 49.72 -8.16 93.24
C GLN A 309 48.54 -8.70 92.40
N SER A 310 47.98 -7.81 91.58
CA SER A 310 46.83 -7.98 90.72
C SER A 310 47.15 -8.73 89.42
N SER A 311 46.43 -9.83 89.21
CA SER A 311 46.05 -10.54 87.98
C SER A 311 46.42 -9.89 86.63
N GLN A 312 47.35 -10.52 85.89
CA GLN A 312 47.49 -10.36 84.45
C GLN A 312 46.44 -11.20 83.71
N SER A 313 45.35 -10.56 83.29
CA SER A 313 44.42 -11.04 82.27
C SER A 313 45.00 -10.76 80.88
N GLY A 314 45.16 -11.80 80.06
CA GLY A 314 45.50 -11.70 78.63
C GLY A 314 44.36 -11.07 77.81
N GLY A 315 44.11 -9.78 78.01
CA GLY A 315 43.15 -8.99 77.23
C GLY A 315 43.80 -8.40 75.98
N THR A 316 43.04 -8.34 74.89
CA THR A 316 43.43 -7.66 73.65
C THR A 316 43.71 -6.18 73.93
N VAL A 317 44.92 -5.71 73.60
CA VAL A 317 45.30 -4.30 73.67
C VAL A 317 45.26 -3.66 72.29
N TYR A 318 45.08 -2.33 72.27
CA TYR A 318 44.98 -1.53 71.06
C TYR A 318 46.11 -0.48 71.02
N TRP A 319 46.74 -0.29 69.86
CA TRP A 319 47.83 0.68 69.69
C TRP A 319 47.87 1.29 68.29
N VAL A 320 48.64 2.37 68.15
CA VAL A 320 48.92 3.04 66.87
C VAL A 320 50.35 2.72 66.43
N SER A 321 50.59 2.54 65.14
CA SER A 321 51.90 2.16 64.56
C SER A 321 53.04 3.11 64.96
N GLY A 322 52.79 4.42 65.01
CA GLY A 322 53.77 5.46 65.32
C GLY A 322 53.92 5.89 66.78
N GLY A 323 53.31 5.19 67.75
CA GLY A 323 53.32 5.58 69.18
C GLY A 323 54.08 4.61 70.10
N SER A 324 54.38 5.01 71.34
CA SER A 324 54.98 4.12 72.38
C SER A 324 53.96 3.58 73.39
N VAL A 325 52.67 3.91 73.20
CA VAL A 325 51.61 3.70 74.18
C VAL A 325 50.60 2.65 73.67
N TYR A 326 50.16 1.76 74.55
CA TYR A 326 49.04 0.84 74.31
C TYR A 326 47.83 1.17 75.19
N HIS A 327 46.65 0.77 74.74
CA HIS A 327 45.36 1.04 75.36
C HIS A 327 44.63 -0.28 75.66
N SER A 328 43.95 -0.36 76.81
CA SER A 328 43.10 -1.51 77.19
C SER A 328 41.77 -1.56 76.44
N THR A 329 41.30 -0.44 75.89
CA THR A 329 40.01 -0.33 75.22
C THR A 329 40.10 0.45 73.89
N PRO A 330 39.30 0.09 72.87
CA PRO A 330 39.31 0.78 71.58
C PRO A 330 38.64 2.15 71.64
N ASN A 331 37.84 2.42 72.67
CA ASN A 331 37.07 3.66 72.84
C ASN A 331 37.79 4.75 73.63
N CYS A 332 39.09 4.59 73.90
CA CYS A 332 39.85 5.60 74.66
C CYS A 332 39.95 6.92 73.89
N ALA A 333 39.71 8.05 74.55
CA ALA A 333 39.55 9.37 73.91
C ALA A 333 40.77 9.84 73.09
N THR A 334 41.96 9.40 73.48
CA THR A 334 43.23 9.67 72.78
C THR A 334 43.46 8.73 71.59
N LEU A 335 42.90 7.52 71.63
CA LEU A 335 43.06 6.50 70.58
C LEU A 335 42.08 6.72 69.42
N LYS A 336 40.82 7.06 69.72
CA LYS A 336 39.75 7.25 68.73
C LYS A 336 40.02 8.37 67.73
N ARG A 337 40.95 9.29 68.01
CA ARG A 337 41.37 10.35 67.09
C ARG A 337 42.33 9.88 65.99
N SER A 338 42.90 8.69 66.12
CA SER A 338 43.84 8.12 65.15
C SER A 338 43.12 7.19 64.19
N SER A 339 43.48 7.25 62.90
CA SER A 339 42.91 6.40 61.85
C SER A 339 43.64 5.06 61.65
N ASN A 340 44.79 4.85 62.32
CA ASN A 340 45.62 3.64 62.16
C ASN A 340 45.71 2.87 63.49
N ILE A 341 44.61 2.24 63.90
CA ILE A 341 44.50 1.47 65.15
C ILE A 341 44.70 -0.02 64.83
N ARG A 342 45.60 -0.67 65.56
CA ARG A 342 45.85 -2.11 65.53
C ARG A 342 45.47 -2.72 66.87
N SER A 343 45.06 -3.99 66.87
CA SER A 343 44.71 -4.74 68.07
C SER A 343 45.41 -6.08 68.11
N GLY A 344 45.76 -6.55 69.30
CA GLY A 344 46.48 -7.82 69.49
C GLY A 344 46.89 -8.02 70.94
N SER A 345 47.83 -8.92 71.19
CA SER A 345 48.37 -9.14 72.53
C SER A 345 49.37 -8.05 72.94
N ILE A 346 49.60 -7.93 74.25
CA ILE A 346 50.56 -6.96 74.79
C ILE A 346 51.98 -7.19 74.24
N THR A 347 52.37 -8.45 74.05
CA THR A 347 53.66 -8.86 73.49
C THR A 347 53.78 -8.52 72.00
N GLU A 348 52.72 -8.69 71.21
CA GLU A 348 52.69 -8.33 69.79
C GLU A 348 52.73 -6.82 69.54
N SER A 349 52.20 -6.01 70.46
CA SER A 349 52.26 -4.55 70.32
C SER A 349 53.69 -4.00 70.36
N GLY A 350 54.59 -4.69 71.06
CA GLY A 350 55.95 -4.23 71.34
C GLY A 350 56.02 -2.90 72.11
N LYS A 351 54.89 -2.42 72.66
CA LYS A 351 54.80 -1.13 73.36
C LYS A 351 54.84 -1.37 74.87
N SER A 352 55.71 -0.64 75.57
CA SER A 352 55.93 -0.83 77.01
C SER A 352 55.11 0.12 77.90
N LYS A 353 54.58 1.22 77.36
CA LYS A 353 53.88 2.24 78.16
C LYS A 353 52.35 2.08 78.10
N PRO A 354 51.65 1.83 79.22
CA PRO A 354 50.20 1.88 79.24
C PRO A 354 49.68 3.32 79.14
N CYS A 355 48.53 3.51 78.52
CA CYS A 355 47.86 4.81 78.49
C CYS A 355 47.26 5.16 79.85
N LYS A 356 47.69 6.27 80.46
CA LYS A 356 47.19 6.79 81.76
C LYS A 356 45.68 7.06 81.84
N VAL A 357 44.97 7.05 80.72
CA VAL A 357 43.52 7.33 80.65
C VAL A 357 42.72 6.03 80.70
N CYS A 358 43.28 4.93 80.20
CA CYS A 358 42.58 3.65 80.08
C CYS A 358 43.24 2.52 80.93
N HIS A 359 44.38 2.81 81.56
CA HIS A 359 45.06 2.06 82.61
C HIS A 359 45.44 3.05 83.71
#